data_AF-A0A7S0I363-F1
#
_entry.id   AF-A0A7S0I363-F1
#
_cell.length_a   1.000
_cell.length_b   1.000
_cell.length_c   1.000
_cell.angle_alpha   90.00
_cell.angle_beta   90.00
_cell.angle_gamma   90.00
#
_symmetry.space_group_name_H-M   'P 1'
#
loop_
_entity.id
_entity.type
_entity.pdbx_description
1 polymer ?
#
loop_
_entity_poly.entity_id
_entity_poly.type
_entity_poly.pdbx_seq_one_letter_code
_entity_poly.pdbx_strand_id
1 'polypeptide(L)'
;AALLMAFVKFVLSAEGQAKAEDKLFVKLPTKMQTYNTATLASLTLPAGYAALSVELASDTQIEVGAGMNVLSGKRREYGEWDRDRMEAQFESMQATIALLQAEVKSNHDNDDDVSTLSIVALVFGLLAFVLAIVAIIMICMNKSAGKPVQREISFTRTIDEKQGVEFSGRAASSANGAANGATGAV
;
A
#
# COMPACT_ATOMS: atom_id res chain seq x y z
N ALA A 1 41.27 -45.52 15.98
CA ALA A 1 41.06 -45.96 14.58
C ALA A 1 39.74 -45.45 13.99
N ALA A 2 38.60 -45.58 14.70
CA ALA A 2 37.28 -45.19 14.18
C ALA A 2 37.16 -43.72 13.76
N LEU A 3 37.71 -42.78 14.55
CA LEU A 3 37.70 -41.34 14.22
C LEU A 3 38.46 -41.04 12.93
N LEU A 4 39.67 -41.58 12.79
CA LEU A 4 40.45 -41.42 11.56
C LEU A 4 39.70 -42.02 10.37
N MET A 5 39.07 -43.19 10.53
CA MET A 5 38.29 -43.77 9.46
C MET A 5 37.08 -42.93 9.07
N ALA A 6 36.35 -42.40 10.03
CA ALA A 6 35.22 -41.52 9.77
C ALA A 6 35.66 -40.22 9.09
N PHE A 7 36.78 -39.63 9.52
CA PHE A 7 37.35 -38.44 8.89
C PHE A 7 37.74 -38.70 7.43
N VAL A 8 38.49 -39.76 7.14
CA VAL A 8 38.90 -40.07 5.76
C VAL A 8 37.68 -40.36 4.87
N LYS A 9 36.68 -41.10 5.39
CA LYS A 9 35.41 -41.33 4.68
C LYS A 9 34.66 -40.02 4.42
N PHE A 10 34.65 -39.10 5.38
CA PHE A 10 34.02 -37.79 5.21
C PHE A 10 34.75 -36.95 4.16
N VAL A 11 36.08 -36.86 4.21
CA VAL A 11 36.87 -36.12 3.23
C VAL A 11 36.62 -36.64 1.81
N LEU A 12 36.50 -37.96 1.63
CA LEU A 12 36.21 -38.57 0.32
C LEU A 12 34.73 -38.51 -0.10
N SER A 13 33.82 -38.07 0.79
CA SER A 13 32.39 -37.96 0.49
C SER A 13 32.08 -36.73 -0.36
N ALA A 14 30.91 -36.70 -1.00
CA ALA A 14 30.45 -35.54 -1.77
C ALA A 14 30.41 -34.26 -0.92
N GLU A 15 29.95 -34.34 0.34
CA GLU A 15 29.91 -33.18 1.24
C GLU A 15 31.33 -32.71 1.60
N GLY A 16 32.25 -33.62 1.95
CA GLY A 16 33.63 -33.25 2.27
C GLY A 16 34.35 -32.60 1.09
N GLN A 17 34.10 -33.09 -0.12
CA GLN A 17 34.61 -32.51 -1.36
C GLN A 17 33.99 -31.13 -1.68
N ALA A 18 32.70 -30.93 -1.37
CA ALA A 18 32.04 -29.62 -1.53
C ALA A 18 32.58 -28.58 -0.53
N LYS A 19 32.74 -28.96 0.75
CA LYS A 19 33.33 -28.06 1.77
C LYS A 19 34.75 -27.64 1.45
N ALA A 20 35.51 -28.46 0.73
CA ALA A 20 36.83 -28.10 0.26
C ALA A 20 36.77 -26.91 -0.73
N GLU A 21 35.84 -26.95 -1.70
CA GLU A 21 35.63 -25.85 -2.64
C GLU A 21 35.15 -24.57 -1.96
N ASP A 22 34.22 -24.67 -1.00
CA ASP A 22 33.74 -23.52 -0.22
C ASP A 22 34.89 -22.79 0.52
N LYS A 23 35.99 -23.49 0.78
CA LYS A 23 37.19 -22.97 1.45
C LYS A 23 38.36 -22.72 0.48
N LEU A 24 38.08 -22.55 -0.82
CA LEU A 24 39.04 -22.24 -1.88
C LEU A 24 40.06 -23.36 -2.17
N PHE A 25 39.76 -24.60 -1.76
CA PHE A 25 40.53 -25.77 -2.17
C PHE A 25 39.92 -26.42 -3.42
N VAL A 26 40.73 -27.19 -4.14
CA VAL A 26 40.28 -27.95 -5.32
C VAL A 26 39.86 -29.36 -4.90
N LYS A 27 38.77 -29.88 -5.48
CA LYS A 27 38.36 -31.28 -5.29
C LYS A 27 39.45 -32.26 -5.70
N LEU A 28 39.47 -33.42 -5.04
CA LEU A 28 40.31 -34.52 -5.46
C LEU A 28 39.87 -35.03 -6.84
N PRO A 29 40.79 -35.27 -7.77
CA PRO A 29 40.49 -35.92 -9.04
C PRO A 29 39.82 -37.28 -8.84
N THR A 30 38.87 -37.65 -9.70
CA THR A 30 38.08 -38.89 -9.58
C THR A 30 38.96 -40.13 -9.45
N LYS A 31 40.08 -40.20 -10.19
CA LYS A 31 41.03 -41.32 -10.11
C LYS A 31 41.59 -41.52 -8.69
N MET A 32 41.89 -40.43 -7.99
CA MET A 32 42.39 -40.46 -6.61
C MET A 32 41.29 -40.87 -5.64
N GLN A 33 40.06 -40.40 -5.85
CA GLN A 33 38.91 -40.81 -5.02
C GLN A 33 38.63 -42.31 -5.16
N THR A 34 38.65 -42.85 -6.38
CA THR A 34 38.48 -44.28 -6.65
C THR A 34 39.60 -45.10 -6.00
N TYR A 35 40.86 -44.69 -6.19
CA TYR A 35 42.00 -45.37 -5.58
C TYR A 35 41.93 -45.38 -4.05
N ASN A 36 41.62 -44.24 -3.43
CA ASN A 36 41.51 -44.13 -1.97
C ASN A 36 40.34 -44.95 -1.44
N THR A 37 39.19 -44.96 -2.13
CA THR A 37 38.02 -45.77 -1.75
C THR A 37 38.33 -47.27 -1.81
N ALA A 38 39.00 -47.72 -2.87
CA ALA A 38 39.43 -49.11 -3.01
C ALA A 38 40.45 -49.50 -1.92
N THR A 39 41.40 -48.61 -1.63
CA THR A 39 42.40 -48.82 -0.57
C THR A 39 41.72 -48.95 0.79
N LEU A 40 40.77 -48.06 1.11
CA LEU A 40 40.00 -48.14 2.35
C LEU A 40 39.24 -49.45 2.52
N ALA A 41 38.69 -49.99 1.42
CA ALA A 41 37.98 -51.26 1.43
C ALA A 41 38.90 -52.48 1.69
N SER A 42 40.20 -52.34 1.40
CA SER A 42 41.20 -53.41 1.61
C SER A 42 41.79 -53.47 3.02
N LEU A 43 41.52 -52.46 3.86
CA LEU A 43 42.09 -52.36 5.20
C LEU A 43 41.47 -53.40 6.14
N THR A 44 42.32 -54.17 6.83
CA THR A 44 41.92 -55.00 7.96
C THR A 44 41.83 -54.16 9.23
N LEU A 45 40.63 -54.10 9.81
CA LEU A 45 40.36 -53.31 10.99
C LEU A 45 40.63 -54.14 12.27
N PRO A 46 41.12 -53.52 13.36
CA PRO A 46 41.39 -54.22 14.63
C PRO A 46 40.13 -54.85 15.23
N ALA A 47 40.31 -55.93 16.00
CA ALA A 47 39.23 -56.50 16.81
C ALA A 47 38.67 -55.47 17.79
N GLY A 48 37.33 -55.41 17.94
CA GLY A 48 36.66 -54.40 18.75
C GLY A 48 36.47 -53.03 18.07
N TYR A 49 36.73 -52.93 16.76
CA TYR A 49 36.44 -51.71 16.00
C TYR A 49 34.94 -51.38 16.04
N ALA A 50 34.59 -50.30 16.71
CA ALA A 50 33.28 -49.68 16.64
C ALA A 50 33.30 -48.57 15.57
N ALA A 51 32.52 -48.74 14.51
CA ALA A 51 32.45 -47.75 13.43
C ALA A 51 31.77 -46.47 13.93
N LEU A 52 32.36 -45.32 13.59
CA LEU A 52 31.66 -44.04 13.66
C LEU A 52 30.95 -43.79 12.32
N SER A 53 29.68 -43.40 12.37
CA SER A 53 28.94 -42.89 11.21
C SER A 53 28.96 -41.36 11.21
N VAL A 54 28.80 -40.76 10.03
CA VAL A 54 28.63 -39.32 9.88
C VAL A 54 27.20 -39.07 9.44
N GLU A 55 26.48 -38.26 10.20
CA GLU A 55 25.19 -37.71 9.79
C GLU A 55 25.46 -36.39 9.09
N LEU A 56 25.07 -36.28 7.83
CA LEU A 56 25.26 -35.08 7.03
C LEU A 56 24.28 -33.99 7.49
N ALA A 57 24.64 -32.72 7.33
CA ALA A 57 23.77 -31.61 7.74
C ALA A 57 22.42 -31.61 6.99
N SER A 58 22.41 -32.11 5.75
CA SER A 58 21.23 -32.22 4.89
C SER A 58 20.36 -33.46 5.16
N ASP A 59 20.84 -34.44 5.93
CA ASP A 59 20.17 -35.73 6.11
C ASP A 59 19.99 -36.02 7.60
N THR A 60 18.84 -35.60 8.13
CA THR A 60 18.52 -35.78 9.54
C THR A 60 18.10 -37.21 9.82
N GLN A 61 18.92 -37.91 10.59
CA GLN A 61 18.60 -39.22 11.16
C GLN A 61 17.85 -39.02 12.47
N ILE A 62 16.52 -39.15 12.40
CA ILE A 62 15.62 -39.09 13.55
C ILE A 62 16.04 -40.18 14.56
N GLU A 63 16.17 -39.80 15.83
CA GLU A 63 16.60 -40.64 16.98
C GLU A 63 18.05 -41.17 16.93
N VAL A 64 18.60 -41.45 15.74
CA VAL A 64 19.94 -42.02 15.57
C VAL A 64 21.04 -40.97 15.52
N GLY A 65 20.76 -39.75 15.04
CA GLY A 65 21.73 -38.65 14.94
C GLY A 65 22.37 -38.23 16.28
N ALA A 66 21.77 -38.61 17.40
CA ALA A 66 22.29 -38.40 18.75
C ALA A 66 23.08 -39.60 19.33
N GLY A 67 23.21 -40.68 18.57
CA GLY A 67 23.84 -41.92 19.01
C GLY A 67 25.32 -41.76 19.39
N MET A 68 25.79 -42.64 20.29
CA MET A 68 27.15 -42.61 20.85
C MET A 68 28.26 -42.61 19.78
N ASN A 69 28.00 -43.24 18.63
CA ASN A 69 28.94 -43.41 17.54
C ASN A 69 28.60 -42.58 16.29
N VAL A 70 27.81 -41.50 16.43
CA VAL A 70 27.40 -40.65 15.30
C VAL A 70 28.06 -39.28 15.42
N LEU A 71 28.87 -38.95 14.42
CA LEU A 71 29.39 -37.61 14.19
C LEU A 71 28.33 -36.83 13.40
N SER A 72 27.57 -36.00 14.10
CA SER A 72 26.50 -35.24 13.46
C SER A 72 27.00 -33.89 12.95
N GLY A 73 26.84 -33.63 11.66
CA GLY A 73 27.08 -32.32 11.04
C GLY A 73 26.17 -31.21 11.57
N LYS A 74 25.12 -31.57 12.31
CA LYS A 74 24.28 -30.62 13.05
C LYS A 74 24.90 -30.17 14.38
N ARG A 75 25.86 -30.93 14.92
CA ARG A 75 26.63 -30.51 16.11
C ARG A 75 27.68 -29.51 15.66
N ARG A 76 27.28 -28.24 15.64
CA ARG A 76 28.16 -27.11 15.36
C ARG A 76 28.71 -26.55 16.66
N GLU A 77 29.87 -25.92 16.59
CA GLU A 77 30.32 -25.08 17.70
C GLU A 77 29.30 -23.97 17.92
N TYR A 78 29.01 -23.63 19.18
CA TYR A 78 28.03 -22.59 19.50
C TYR A 78 28.35 -21.26 18.80
N GLY A 79 29.63 -20.91 18.67
CA GLY A 79 30.05 -19.68 17.99
C GLY A 79 29.73 -19.66 16.49
N GLU A 80 29.76 -20.80 15.80
CA GLU A 80 29.33 -20.87 14.39
C GLU A 80 27.82 -20.69 14.28
N TRP A 81 27.07 -21.39 15.13
CA TRP A 81 25.60 -21.27 15.17
C TRP A 81 25.15 -19.84 15.48
N ASP A 82 25.81 -19.17 16.43
CA ASP A 82 25.43 -17.81 16.83
C ASP A 82 25.75 -16.79 15.73
N ARG A 83 26.86 -16.96 15.00
CA ARG A 83 27.19 -16.13 13.83
C ARG A 83 26.18 -16.29 12.70
N ASP A 84 25.84 -17.52 12.32
CA ASP A 84 24.81 -17.79 11.31
C ASP A 84 23.47 -17.14 11.70
N ARG A 85 23.13 -17.21 12.99
CA ARG A 85 21.89 -16.62 13.51
C ARG A 85 21.93 -15.10 13.46
N MET A 86 23.05 -14.49 13.83
CA MET A 86 23.24 -13.04 13.71
C MET A 86 23.14 -12.58 12.25
N GLU A 87 23.75 -13.30 11.31
CA GLU A 87 23.68 -12.98 9.89
C GLU A 87 22.25 -13.04 9.35
N ALA A 88 21.49 -14.09 9.68
CA ALA A 88 20.08 -14.18 9.33
C ALA A 88 19.23 -13.03 9.95
N GLN A 89 19.55 -12.62 11.17
CA GLN A 89 18.91 -11.46 11.80
C GLN A 89 19.26 -10.16 11.08
N PHE A 90 20.51 -9.97 10.65
CA PHE A 90 20.92 -8.81 9.86
C PHE A 90 20.20 -8.75 8.51
N GLU A 91 20.07 -9.86 7.79
CA GLU A 91 19.31 -9.92 6.54
C GLU A 91 17.84 -9.54 6.74
N SER A 92 17.21 -10.09 7.79
CA SER A 92 15.83 -9.76 8.16
C SER A 92 15.66 -8.28 8.54
N MET A 93 16.61 -7.71 9.28
CA MET A 93 16.61 -6.30 9.62
C MET A 93 16.77 -5.42 8.37
N GLN A 94 17.66 -5.78 7.44
CA GLN A 94 17.81 -5.06 6.18
C GLN A 94 16.53 -5.09 5.34
N ALA A 95 15.86 -6.25 5.25
CA ALA A 95 14.58 -6.38 4.58
C ALA A 95 13.50 -5.48 5.22
N THR A 96 13.47 -5.43 6.56
CA THR A 96 12.55 -4.56 7.30
C THR A 96 12.83 -3.07 7.04
N ILE A 97 14.10 -2.67 7.06
CA ILE A 97 14.50 -1.29 6.75
C ILE A 97 14.07 -0.91 5.32
N ALA A 98 14.27 -1.80 4.34
CA ALA A 98 13.86 -1.57 2.97
C ALA A 98 12.34 -1.38 2.85
N LEU A 99 11.55 -2.18 3.57
CA LEU A 99 10.10 -2.03 3.62
C LEU A 99 9.67 -0.70 4.25
N LEU A 100 10.26 -0.33 5.40
CA LEU A 100 9.95 0.96 6.05
C LEU A 100 10.33 2.15 5.17
N GLN A 101 11.46 2.09 4.47
CA GLN A 101 11.86 3.14 3.53
C GLN A 101 10.87 3.29 2.37
N ALA A 102 10.36 2.17 1.84
CA ALA A 102 9.32 2.19 0.82
C ALA A 102 8.00 2.79 1.35
N GLU A 103 7.61 2.45 2.58
CA GLU A 103 6.41 2.98 3.22
C GLU A 103 6.51 4.48 3.52
N VAL A 104 7.64 4.94 4.07
CA VAL A 104 7.90 6.38 4.31
C VAL A 104 7.83 7.16 3.00
N LYS A 105 8.40 6.63 1.92
CA LYS A 105 8.34 7.27 0.60
C LYS A 105 6.89 7.37 0.10
N SER A 106 6.12 6.28 0.21
CA SER A 106 4.69 6.29 -0.16
C SER A 106 3.89 7.32 0.64
N ASN A 107 4.14 7.44 1.95
CA ASN A 107 3.44 8.43 2.77
C ASN A 107 3.83 9.87 2.39
N HIS A 108 5.10 10.10 2.09
CA HIS A 108 5.57 11.41 1.62
C HIS A 108 4.93 11.82 0.28
N ASP A 109 4.86 10.89 -0.69
CA ASP A 109 4.24 11.17 -1.99
C ASP A 109 2.74 11.52 -1.85
N ASN A 110 2.02 10.90 -0.90
CA ASN A 110 0.61 11.21 -0.63
C ASN A 110 0.41 12.62 -0.01
N ASP A 111 1.33 13.10 0.83
CA ASP A 111 1.21 14.43 1.45
C ASP A 111 1.35 15.57 0.43
N ASP A 112 2.18 15.38 -0.60
CA ASP A 112 2.35 16.34 -1.69
C ASP A 112 1.07 16.43 -2.56
N ASP A 113 0.43 15.29 -2.85
CA ASP A 113 -0.82 15.24 -3.61
C ASP A 113 -1.99 15.90 -2.87
N VAL A 114 -2.13 15.69 -1.55
CA VAL A 114 -3.17 16.35 -0.75
C VAL A 114 -2.95 17.87 -0.69
N SER A 115 -1.70 18.31 -0.60
CA SER A 115 -1.35 19.73 -0.59
C SER A 115 -1.74 20.42 -1.90
N THR A 116 -1.45 19.81 -3.05
CA THR A 116 -1.85 20.37 -4.36
C THR A 116 -3.36 20.38 -4.55
N LEU A 117 -4.07 19.32 -4.14
CA LEU A 117 -5.53 19.26 -4.19
C LEU A 117 -6.19 20.36 -3.36
N SER A 118 -5.65 20.64 -2.17
CA SER A 118 -6.17 21.69 -1.26
C SER A 118 -6.01 23.10 -1.86
N ILE A 119 -4.89 23.38 -2.53
CA ILE A 119 -4.65 24.66 -3.22
C ILE A 119 -5.64 24.85 -4.37
N VAL A 120 -5.85 23.81 -5.19
CA VAL A 120 -6.81 23.85 -6.31
C VAL A 120 -8.22 24.11 -5.79
N ALA A 121 -8.64 23.41 -4.72
CA ALA A 121 -9.95 23.60 -4.10
C ALA A 121 -10.16 25.04 -3.58
N LEU A 122 -9.12 25.64 -2.97
CA LEU A 122 -9.17 27.01 -2.45
C LEU A 122 -9.33 28.04 -3.59
N VAL A 123 -8.60 27.86 -4.71
CA VAL A 123 -8.70 28.73 -5.89
C VAL A 123 -10.10 28.67 -6.50
N PHE A 124 -10.66 27.47 -6.70
CA PHE A 124 -12.03 27.32 -7.21
C PHE A 124 -13.07 27.91 -6.24
N GLY A 125 -12.89 27.72 -4.93
CA GLY A 125 -13.76 28.31 -3.91
C GLY A 125 -13.78 29.84 -3.94
N LEU A 126 -12.61 30.48 -4.05
CA LEU A 126 -12.50 31.93 -4.18
C LEU A 126 -13.12 32.45 -5.47
N LEU A 127 -12.89 31.78 -6.60
CA LEU A 127 -13.48 32.14 -7.88
C LEU A 127 -15.02 32.10 -7.81
N ALA A 128 -15.58 31.02 -7.27
CA ALA A 128 -17.02 30.85 -7.10
C ALA A 128 -17.61 31.93 -6.17
N PHE A 129 -16.90 32.27 -5.09
CA PHE A 129 -17.32 33.32 -4.17
C PHE A 129 -17.36 34.71 -4.83
N VAL A 130 -16.33 35.05 -5.62
CA VAL A 130 -16.29 36.31 -6.37
C VAL A 130 -17.41 36.38 -7.40
N LEU A 131 -17.65 35.30 -8.15
CA LEU A 131 -18.74 35.22 -9.12
C LEU A 131 -20.12 35.36 -8.46
N ALA A 132 -20.31 34.78 -7.27
CA ALA A 132 -21.55 34.92 -6.51
C ALA A 132 -21.78 36.39 -6.08
N ILE A 133 -20.74 37.09 -5.63
CA ILE A 133 -20.83 38.53 -5.30
C ILE A 133 -21.23 39.35 -6.53
N VAL A 134 -20.58 39.11 -7.67
CA VAL A 134 -20.91 39.81 -8.93
C VAL A 134 -22.35 39.56 -9.35
N ALA A 135 -22.84 38.33 -9.23
CA ALA A 135 -24.24 37.99 -9.53
C ALA A 135 -25.21 38.74 -8.61
N ILE A 136 -24.92 38.83 -7.31
CA ILE A 136 -25.74 39.60 -6.35
C ILE A 136 -25.77 41.08 -6.73
N ILE A 137 -24.62 41.68 -7.06
CA ILE A 137 -24.53 43.08 -7.49
C ILE A 137 -25.39 43.31 -8.75
N MET A 138 -25.29 42.43 -9.75
CA MET A 138 -26.11 42.50 -10.97
C MET A 138 -27.61 42.44 -10.66
N ILE A 139 -28.04 41.57 -9.75
CA ILE A 139 -29.46 41.48 -9.31
C ILE A 139 -29.90 42.78 -8.62
N CYS A 140 -29.05 43.35 -7.76
CA CYS A 140 -29.35 44.61 -7.08
C CYS A 140 -29.46 45.79 -8.07
N MET A 141 -28.62 45.83 -9.10
CA MET A 141 -28.64 46.87 -10.13
C MET A 141 -29.85 46.75 -11.06
N ASN A 142 -30.34 45.53 -11.33
CA ASN A 142 -31.46 45.29 -12.23
C ASN A 142 -32.84 45.71 -11.65
N LYS A 143 -32.92 46.02 -10.35
CA LYS A 143 -34.18 46.42 -9.69
C LYS A 143 -34.55 47.91 -9.87
N SER A 144 -33.67 48.73 -10.46
CA SER A 144 -33.84 50.19 -10.56
C SER A 144 -34.62 50.70 -11.78
N ALA A 145 -35.30 49.84 -12.56
CA ALA A 145 -36.04 50.25 -13.77
C ALA A 145 -37.58 50.16 -13.66
N GLY A 146 -38.15 50.08 -12.45
CA GLY A 146 -39.61 50.15 -12.25
C GLY A 146 -40.10 51.61 -12.19
N LYS A 147 -40.77 52.11 -13.23
CA LYS A 147 -41.39 53.46 -13.24
C LYS A 147 -42.43 53.61 -12.11
N PRO A 148 -42.44 54.72 -11.33
CA PRO A 148 -43.47 54.94 -10.31
C PRO A 148 -44.81 55.35 -10.95
N VAL A 149 -45.89 54.70 -10.52
CA VAL A 149 -47.27 55.03 -10.91
C VAL A 149 -47.71 56.30 -10.18
N GLN A 150 -47.90 57.39 -10.92
CA GLN A 150 -48.55 58.63 -10.47
C GLN A 150 -49.98 58.33 -10.00
N ARG A 151 -50.28 58.56 -8.72
CA ARG A 151 -51.65 58.58 -8.21
C ARG A 151 -52.09 60.04 -8.11
N GLU A 152 -52.89 60.51 -9.06
CA GLU A 152 -53.53 61.82 -8.96
C GLU A 152 -54.61 61.77 -7.87
N ILE A 153 -54.47 62.63 -6.87
CA ILE A 153 -55.50 62.93 -5.87
C ILE A 153 -56.19 64.20 -6.37
N SER A 154 -57.34 64.06 -7.02
CA SER A 154 -58.14 65.20 -7.46
C SER A 154 -59.04 65.68 -6.31
N PHE A 155 -58.74 66.87 -5.79
CA PHE A 155 -59.51 67.61 -4.81
C PHE A 155 -60.40 68.62 -5.55
N THR A 156 -61.72 68.55 -5.41
CA THR A 156 -62.61 69.65 -5.81
C THR A 156 -63.62 69.91 -4.72
N ARG A 157 -63.55 71.13 -4.17
CA ARG A 157 -64.34 71.66 -3.08
C ARG A 157 -65.33 72.69 -3.65
N THR A 158 -66.62 72.55 -3.29
CA THR A 158 -67.64 73.62 -3.05
C THR A 158 -68.05 74.53 -4.24
N ILE A 159 -69.31 74.93 -4.52
CA ILE A 159 -70.69 74.82 -4.00
C ILE A 159 -71.59 75.04 -5.24
N ASP A 160 -72.82 74.51 -5.21
CA ASP A 160 -74.08 75.27 -5.42
C ASP A 160 -75.16 74.61 -6.29
N GLU A 161 -76.35 74.88 -5.82
CA GLU A 161 -77.67 74.33 -6.00
C GLU A 161 -78.21 74.39 -7.44
N LYS A 162 -78.66 73.24 -7.98
CA LYS A 162 -79.94 73.01 -8.70
C LYS A 162 -79.83 71.94 -9.79
N GLN A 163 -80.76 70.98 -9.68
CA GLN A 163 -81.34 70.16 -10.76
C GLN A 163 -80.37 69.23 -11.51
N GLY A 164 -80.60 67.93 -11.63
CA GLY A 164 -81.73 67.11 -11.27
C GLY A 164 -81.36 65.66 -11.65
N VAL A 165 -81.81 64.75 -10.80
CA VAL A 165 -82.33 63.41 -11.11
C VAL A 165 -81.66 62.62 -12.26
N GLU A 166 -80.97 61.53 -11.91
CA GLU A 166 -81.33 60.13 -12.23
C GLU A 166 -80.09 59.21 -12.03
N PHE A 167 -80.10 58.41 -10.96
CA PHE A 167 -80.43 56.97 -10.96
C PHE A 167 -79.18 56.11 -11.28
N SER A 168 -78.43 55.67 -10.27
CA SER A 168 -78.66 54.43 -9.49
C SER A 168 -78.73 53.16 -10.33
N GLY A 169 -77.73 52.31 -10.16
CA GLY A 169 -78.03 50.90 -9.90
C GLY A 169 -77.37 49.88 -10.82
N ARG A 170 -76.41 49.16 -10.19
CA ARG A 170 -76.14 47.71 -10.32
C ARG A 170 -75.57 47.22 -11.65
N ALA A 171 -74.82 46.14 -11.72
CA ALA A 171 -74.01 45.30 -10.83
C ALA A 171 -73.69 44.05 -11.68
N ALA A 172 -72.62 43.34 -11.30
CA ALA A 172 -72.35 41.94 -11.62
C ALA A 172 -71.97 41.65 -13.09
N SER A 173 -71.13 40.68 -13.43
CA SER A 173 -70.33 39.72 -12.69
C SER A 173 -69.40 39.01 -13.69
N SER A 174 -68.24 38.57 -13.21
CA SER A 174 -67.51 37.34 -13.56
C SER A 174 -67.59 36.77 -14.98
N ALA A 175 -66.41 36.54 -15.57
CA ALA A 175 -66.17 35.28 -16.29
C ALA A 175 -64.71 34.85 -16.17
N ASN A 176 -64.58 33.63 -15.67
CA ASN A 176 -63.43 32.76 -15.54
C ASN A 176 -62.97 32.29 -16.94
N GLY A 177 -61.68 32.01 -17.16
CA GLY A 177 -61.24 31.37 -18.42
C GLY A 177 -59.74 31.33 -18.64
N ALA A 178 -59.15 30.18 -18.35
CA ALA A 178 -57.74 29.83 -18.51
C ALA A 178 -57.24 29.78 -19.96
N ALA A 179 -55.94 29.98 -20.16
CA ALA A 179 -55.18 29.29 -21.21
C ALA A 179 -53.68 29.27 -20.85
N ASN A 180 -53.20 28.07 -20.55
CA ASN A 180 -51.80 27.67 -20.42
C ASN A 180 -51.31 27.25 -21.82
N GLY A 181 -50.05 27.50 -22.18
CA GLY A 181 -49.48 26.94 -23.41
C GLY A 181 -48.28 27.68 -23.99
N ALA A 182 -47.10 27.15 -23.67
CA ALA A 182 -45.78 27.61 -24.08
C ALA A 182 -45.48 27.47 -25.60
N THR A 183 -44.56 28.32 -26.07
CA THR A 183 -43.60 28.08 -27.16
C THR A 183 -42.34 28.89 -26.78
N GLY A 184 -41.10 28.49 -26.95
CA GLY A 184 -40.44 27.33 -27.55
C GLY A 184 -38.94 27.63 -27.44
N ALA A 185 -38.16 26.62 -27.08
CA ALA A 185 -36.76 26.71 -26.65
C ALA A 185 -35.76 27.04 -27.78
N VAL A 186 -34.75 27.87 -27.45
CA VAL A 186 -33.30 27.67 -27.69
C VAL A 186 -32.56 28.38 -26.56
#